data_AF-A0A7W7XFB2-F1
#
_entry.id   AF-A0A7W7XFB2-F1
#
_cell.length_a   1.000
_cell.length_b   1.000
_cell.length_c   1.000
_cell.angle_alpha   90.00
_cell.angle_beta   90.00
_cell.angle_gamma   90.00
#
_symmetry.space_group_name_H-M   'P 1'
#
loop_
_entity.id
_entity.type
_entity.pdbx_description
1 polymer ?
#
loop_
_entity_poly.entity_id
_entity_poly.type
_entity_poly.pdbx_seq_one_letter_code
_entity_poly.pdbx_strand_id
1 'polypeptide(L)' 'MQNFKVTWVQAGEPKRSTVAYDRPSADDRAARLGQEAGVTDVQVIEVKPGE' A
#
# COMPACT_ATOMS: atom_id res chain seq x y z
N MET A 1 -9.09 15.86 2.75
CA MET A 1 -8.11 15.07 1.99
C MET A 1 -8.24 13.64 2.43
N GLN A 2 -8.61 12.73 1.53
CA GLN A 2 -8.64 11.29 1.81
C GLN A 2 -7.23 10.76 1.64
N ASN A 3 -6.73 10.07 2.66
CA ASN A 3 -5.40 9.48 2.67
C ASN A 3 -5.52 7.97 2.42
N PHE A 4 -4.50 7.40 1.81
CA PHE A 4 -4.42 5.98 1.49
C PHE A 4 -3.11 5.40 1.99
N LYS A 5 -3.14 4.13 2.40
CA LYS A 5 -1.95 3.32 2.66
C LYS A 5 -1.95 2.13 1.72
N VAL A 6 -0.75 1.65 1.39
CA VAL A 6 -0.59 0.41 0.64
C VAL A 6 -0.17 -0.67 1.62
N THR A 7 -0.83 -1.81 1.59
CA THR A 7 -0.45 -3.01 2.34
C THR A 7 -0.05 -4.10 1.37
N TRP A 8 0.89 -4.95 1.76
CA TRP A 8 1.35 -6.07 0.94
C TRP A 8 2.01 -7.13 1.82
N VAL A 9 2.10 -8.35 1.33
CA VAL A 9 2.88 -9.43 1.94
C VAL A 9 4.20 -9.57 1.18
N GLN A 10 5.32 -9.52 1.89
CA GLN A 10 6.66 -9.73 1.31
C GLN A 10 7.36 -10.86 2.04
N ALA A 11 7.78 -11.90 1.32
CA ALA A 11 8.44 -13.07 1.91
C ALA A 11 7.63 -13.72 3.07
N GLY A 12 6.30 -13.66 2.99
CA GLY A 12 5.40 -14.19 4.03
C GLY A 12 5.10 -13.21 5.18
N GLU A 13 5.71 -12.03 5.20
CA GLU A 13 5.49 -11.03 6.24
C GLU A 13 4.56 -9.90 5.77
N PRO A 14 3.51 -9.55 6.53
CA PRO A 14 2.65 -8.42 6.20
C PRO A 14 3.38 -7.10 6.43
N LYS A 15 3.34 -6.23 5.42
CA LYS A 15 3.91 -4.90 5.42
C LYS A 15 2.86 -3.86 5.06
N ARG A 16 3.13 -2.62 5.48
CA ARG A 16 2.32 -1.45 5.18
C ARG A 16 3.20 -0.26 4.86
N SER A 17 2.69 0.66 4.05
CA SER A 17 3.37 1.91 3.79
C SER A 17 3.39 2.78 5.05
N THR A 18 4.57 3.31 5.36
CA THR A 18 4.77 4.20 6.51
C THR A 18 4.12 5.55 6.29
N VAL A 19 4.10 6.01 5.04
CA VAL A 19 3.49 7.28 4.63
C VAL A 19 2.06 7.07 4.14
N ALA A 20 1.27 8.12 4.28
CA ALA A 20 -0.02 8.25 3.62
C ALA A 20 0.18 8.85 2.22
N TYR A 21 -0.60 8.34 1.27
CA TYR A 21 -0.62 8.78 -0.11
C TYR A 21 -1.96 9.41 -0.47
N ASP A 22 -1.99 10.26 -1.49
CA ASP A 22 -3.19 10.47 -2.30
C ASP A 22 -3.50 9.21 -3.14
N ARG A 23 -4.70 9.15 -3.74
CA ARG A 23 -5.14 7.94 -4.46
C ARG A 23 -4.22 7.58 -5.64
N PRO A 24 -3.92 8.49 -6.60
CA PRO A 24 -2.99 8.19 -7.69
C PRO A 24 -1.63 7.67 -7.22
N SER A 25 -1.03 8.29 -6.20
CA SER A 25 0.26 7.86 -5.66
C SER A 25 0.19 6.48 -5.00
N ALA A 26 -0.92 6.15 -4.34
CA ALA A 26 -1.13 4.83 -3.75
C ALA A 26 -1.28 3.74 -4.81
N ASP A 27 -2.01 4.03 -5.89
CA ASP A 27 -2.21 3.11 -7.00
C ASP A 27 -0.90 2.84 -7.76
N ASP A 28 -0.07 3.87 -8.02
CA ASP A 28 1.28 3.72 -8.60
C ASP A 28 2.18 2.85 -7.70
N ARG A 29 2.19 3.14 -6.39
CA ARG A 29 2.97 2.37 -5.43
C ARG A 29 2.55 0.91 -5.38
N ALA A 30 1.25 0.64 -5.42
CA ALA A 30 0.70 -0.71 -5.45
C ALA A 30 1.09 -1.44 -6.74
N ALA A 31 0.98 -0.78 -7.90
CA ALA A 31 1.41 -1.35 -9.18
C ALA A 31 2.91 -1.70 -9.19
N ARG A 32 3.75 -0.81 -8.65
CA ARG A 32 5.19 -1.04 -8.53
C ARG A 32 5.51 -2.21 -7.59
N LEU A 33 4.83 -2.30 -6.44
CA LEU A 33 4.97 -3.42 -5.51
C LEU A 33 4.52 -4.74 -6.13
N GLY A 34 3.48 -4.74 -6.96
CA GLY A 34 3.02 -5.92 -7.68
C GLY A 34 4.02 -6.46 -8.72
N GLN A 35 5.05 -5.68 -9.08
CA GLN A 35 6.14 -6.10 -9.96
C GLN A 35 7.37 -6.61 -9.18
N GLU A 36 7.40 -6.44 -7.86
CA GLU A 36 8.52 -6.90 -7.03
C GLU A 36 8.42 -8.42 -6.77
N ALA A 37 9.52 -9.14 -7.00
CA ALA A 37 9.55 -10.57 -6.76
C ALA A 37 9.34 -10.89 -5.26
N GLY A 38 8.46 -11.84 -4.97
CA GLY A 38 8.15 -12.25 -3.60
C GLY A 38 7.22 -11.28 -2.86
N VAL A 39 6.63 -10.30 -3.56
CA VAL A 39 5.52 -9.48 -3.06
C VAL A 39 4.19 -10.04 -3.55
N THR A 40 3.22 -10.14 -2.64
CA THR A 40 1.87 -10.67 -2.88
C THR A 40 0.85 -9.88 -2.06
N ASP A 41 -0.45 -10.10 -2.30
CA ASP A 41 -1.56 -9.48 -1.56
C ASP A 41 -1.46 -7.95 -1.43
N VAL A 42 -1.11 -7.28 -2.53
CA VAL A 42 -0.99 -5.82 -2.57
C VAL A 42 -2.40 -5.20 -2.56
N GLN A 43 -2.65 -4.32 -1.60
CA GLN A 43 -3.95 -3.65 -1.44
C GLN A 43 -3.74 -2.16 -1.13
N VAL A 44 -4.66 -1.34 -1.64
CA VAL A 44 -4.74 0.09 -1.30
C VAL A 44 -5.90 0.26 -0.35
N ILE A 45 -5.61 0.71 0.87
CA ILE A 45 -6.61 0.92 1.93
C ILE A 45 -6.77 2.41 2.23
N GLU A 46 -8.00 2.83 2.48
CA GLU A 46 -8.31 4.18 2.94
C GLU A 46 -7.89 4.34 4.40
N VAL A 47 -7.14 5.40 4.70
CA VAL A 47 -6.81 5.81 6.06
C VAL A 47 -7.90 6.74 6.55
N LYS A 48 -8.65 6.30 7.56
CA LYS A 48 -9.62 7.17 8.23
C LYS A 48 -8.88 8.19 9.09
N PRO A 49 -9.29 9.46 9.08
CA PRO A 49 -8.72 10.46 9.98
C PRO A 49 -9.01 10.06 11.44
N GLY A 50 -7.97 9.80 12.24
CA GLY A 50 -8.08 9.45 13.66
C GLY A 50 -7.45 8.11 14.08
N GLU A 51 -6.89 7.34 13.14
CA GLU A 51 -6.05 6.14 13.39
C GLU A 51 -4.54 6.44 13.38
#